data_AF-A0A2U2HPP9-F1
#
_entry.id   AF-A0A2U2HPP9-F1
#
_cell.length_a   1.000
_cell.length_b   1.000
_cell.length_c   1.000
_cell.angle_alpha   90.00
_cell.angle_beta   90.00
_cell.angle_gamma   90.00
#
_symmetry.space_group_name_H-M   'P 1'
#
loop_
_entity.id
_entity.type
_entity.pdbx_description
1 polymer ?
#
loop_
_entity_poly.entity_id
_entity_poly.type
_entity_poly.pdbx_seq_one_letter_code
_entity_poly.pdbx_strand_id
1 'polypeptide(L)'
;MTDSITVTKNLENPCPFCTLPAGRVVEENELALLILDGYPVSPGHSLIIPKRHFGSFFSATAPERSALLSLLDKAKELAEIDNKPAGYNIGINDGAAAGQTVPHLHIHLIPRYEGDQDDPRGGVRWVIPNKANYWSQR
;
A
#
# COMPACT_ATOMS: atom_id res chain seq x y z
N MET A 1 -0.30 12.87 31.91
CA MET A 1 0.78 11.93 31.58
C MET A 1 0.62 11.60 30.11
N THR A 2 1.33 12.32 29.25
CA THR A 2 1.27 12.16 27.80
C THR A 2 2.45 11.30 27.38
N ASP A 3 2.21 10.01 27.17
CA ASP A 3 3.23 9.09 26.69
C ASP A 3 3.62 9.51 25.27
N SER A 4 4.80 10.12 25.17
CA SER A 4 5.44 10.42 23.91
C SER A 4 5.85 9.10 23.27
N ILE A 5 5.08 8.67 22.27
CA ILE A 5 5.45 7.56 21.40
C ILE A 5 6.76 7.94 20.72
N THR A 6 7.86 7.40 21.24
CA THR A 6 9.20 7.61 20.72
C THR A 6 9.31 6.82 19.42
N VAL A 7 9.32 7.55 18.29
CA VAL A 7 9.67 6.98 16.99
C VAL A 7 11.15 6.61 17.04
N THR A 8 11.45 5.33 17.26
CA THR A 8 12.81 4.82 17.20
C THR A 8 13.29 4.87 15.74
N LYS A 9 13.98 5.95 15.38
CA LYS A 9 14.70 6.06 14.10
C LYS A 9 15.91 5.13 14.16
N ASN A 10 15.86 4.04 13.39
CA ASN A 10 17.04 3.22 13.16
C ASN A 10 17.98 3.99 12.22
N LEU A 11 19.18 4.35 12.70
CA LEU A 11 20.07 5.31 12.02
C LEU A 11 20.94 4.69 10.92
N GLU A 12 21.10 3.35 10.90
CA GLU A 12 21.96 2.64 9.95
C GLU A 12 21.29 2.37 8.59
N ASN A 13 19.95 2.37 8.55
CA ASN A 13 19.16 2.33 7.33
C ASN A 13 17.84 3.09 7.59
N PRO A 14 17.77 4.39 7.28
CA PRO A 14 16.58 5.17 7.56
C PRO A 14 15.39 4.64 6.75
N CYS A 15 14.24 4.44 7.42
CA CYS A 15 13.01 4.05 6.72
C CYS A 15 12.67 5.11 5.65
N PRO A 16 12.46 4.71 4.38
CA PRO A 16 12.20 5.65 3.29
C PRO A 16 10.88 6.41 3.48
N PHE A 17 9.92 5.84 4.22
CA PHE A 17 8.65 6.50 4.52
C PHE A 17 8.76 7.48 5.70
N CYS A 18 9.61 7.19 6.69
CA CYS A 18 9.86 8.13 7.79
C CYS A 18 10.71 9.34 7.39
N THR A 19 11.40 9.25 6.25
CA THR A 19 12.27 10.28 5.69
C THR A 19 11.76 10.81 4.36
N LEU A 20 10.49 10.56 4.06
CA LEU A 20 9.85 10.96 2.82
C LEU A 20 9.92 12.49 2.63
N PRO A 21 10.42 13.00 1.49
CA PRO A 21 10.37 14.42 1.19
C PRO A 21 8.92 14.93 1.10
N ALA A 22 8.64 16.11 1.65
CA ALA A 22 7.28 16.67 1.66
C ALA A 22 6.64 16.74 0.26
N GLY A 23 7.41 17.04 -0.78
CA GLY A 23 6.92 17.09 -2.17
C GLY A 23 6.53 15.75 -2.78
N ARG A 24 6.73 14.62 -2.08
CA ARG A 24 6.25 13.29 -2.51
C ARG A 24 4.86 12.96 -1.98
N VAL A 25 4.38 13.68 -0.98
CA VAL A 25 3.05 13.49 -0.40
C VAL A 25 2.01 14.06 -1.36
N VAL A 26 1.11 13.22 -1.83
CA VAL A 26 -0.01 13.61 -2.69
C VAL A 26 -1.15 14.16 -1.84
N GLU A 27 -1.49 13.44 -0.78
CA GLU A 27 -2.49 13.82 0.21
C GLU A 27 -2.09 13.27 1.58
N GLU A 28 -2.64 13.86 2.65
CA GLU A 28 -2.47 13.34 4.00
C GLU A 28 -3.69 13.63 4.88
N ASN A 29 -3.82 12.85 5.95
CA ASN A 29 -4.71 13.16 7.06
C ASN A 29 -3.92 13.15 8.38
N GLU A 30 -4.62 13.17 9.51
CA GLU A 30 -3.97 13.24 10.83
C GLU A 30 -2.97 12.09 11.07
N LEU A 31 -3.25 10.88 10.59
CA LEU A 31 -2.51 9.66 10.97
C LEU A 31 -1.82 8.95 9.81
N ALA A 32 -2.07 9.36 8.56
CA ALA A 32 -1.57 8.67 7.38
C ALA A 32 -1.22 9.62 6.22
N LEU A 33 -0.44 9.10 5.28
CA LEU A 33 0.06 9.74 4.08
C LEU A 33 -0.36 8.92 2.85
N LEU A 34 -0.62 9.59 1.74
CA LEU A 34 -0.80 9.00 0.41
C LEU A 34 0.35 9.47 -0.50
N ILE A 35 0.99 8.53 -1.19
CA ILE A 35 2.02 8.80 -2.20
C ILE A 35 1.80 7.97 -3.46
N LEU A 36 2.36 8.42 -4.59
CA LEU A 36 2.56 7.54 -5.74
C LEU A 36 3.78 6.64 -5.51
N ASP A 37 3.68 5.38 -5.93
CA ASP A 37 4.77 4.43 -5.89
C ASP A 37 5.90 4.89 -6.84
N GLY A 38 7.16 4.77 -6.40
CA GLY A 38 8.33 5.09 -7.23
C GLY A 38 8.62 4.04 -8.32
N TYR A 39 8.09 2.83 -8.15
CA TYR A 39 8.20 1.69 -9.07
C TYR A 39 6.80 1.11 -9.30
N PRO A 40 5.92 1.84 -10.00
CA PRO A 40 4.52 1.49 -10.14
C PRO A 40 4.34 0.16 -10.90
N VAL A 41 3.45 -0.73 -10.40
CA VAL A 41 3.04 -1.94 -11.11
C VAL A 41 2.20 -1.57 -12.34
N SER A 42 1.38 -0.53 -12.20
CA SER A 42 0.53 0.04 -13.25
C SER A 42 0.37 1.55 -13.02
N PRO A 43 -0.04 2.33 -14.05
CA PRO A 43 -0.29 3.76 -13.89
C PRO A 43 -1.26 4.06 -12.73
N GLY A 44 -0.89 5.02 -11.88
CA GLY A 44 -1.65 5.38 -10.68
C GLY A 44 -1.42 4.47 -9.46
N HIS A 45 -0.48 3.52 -9.51
CA HIS A 45 -0.10 2.74 -8.32
C HIS A 45 0.32 3.67 -7.19
N SER A 46 -0.39 3.56 -6.07
CA SER A 46 -0.22 4.43 -4.90
C SER A 46 -0.09 3.62 -3.61
N LEU A 47 0.57 4.24 -2.63
CA LEU A 47 0.84 3.67 -1.32
C LEU A 47 0.20 4.55 -0.24
N ILE A 48 -0.58 3.92 0.64
CA ILE A 48 -1.16 4.57 1.82
C ILE A 48 -0.40 4.10 3.06
N ILE A 49 0.17 5.03 3.82
CA ILE A 49 1.22 4.77 4.81
C ILE A 49 0.88 5.45 6.13
N PRO A 50 0.91 4.78 7.29
CA PRO A 50 0.71 5.44 8.57
C PRO A 50 1.90 6.35 8.88
N LYS A 51 1.66 7.51 9.51
CA LYS A 51 2.72 8.42 9.94
C LYS A 51 3.58 7.80 11.05
N ARG A 52 2.96 7.03 11.94
CA ARG A 52 3.68 6.24 12.95
C ARG A 52 4.39 5.07 12.29
N HIS A 53 5.64 4.82 12.68
CA HIS A 53 6.42 3.71 12.18
C HIS A 53 6.04 2.39 12.85
N PHE A 54 5.51 1.45 12.08
CA PHE A 54 5.32 0.05 12.46
C PHE A 54 5.14 -0.80 11.20
N GLY A 55 5.60 -2.05 11.20
CA GLY A 55 5.59 -2.90 10.00
C GLY A 55 4.31 -3.69 9.76
N SER A 56 3.65 -4.15 10.82
CA SER A 56 2.52 -5.07 10.71
C SER A 56 1.17 -4.35 10.75
N PHE A 57 0.24 -4.72 9.87
CA PHE A 57 -1.14 -4.26 9.90
C PHE A 57 -1.82 -4.58 11.24
N PHE A 58 -1.42 -5.68 11.86
CA PHE A 58 -1.95 -6.09 13.16
C PHE A 58 -1.49 -5.19 14.31
N SER A 59 -0.46 -4.35 14.11
CA SER A 59 -0.02 -3.33 15.06
C SER A 59 -0.74 -1.97 14.90
N ALA A 60 -1.58 -1.82 13.88
CA ALA A 60 -2.37 -0.60 13.69
C ALA A 60 -3.51 -0.53 14.70
N THR A 61 -3.66 0.65 15.32
CA THR A 61 -4.82 0.98 16.16
C THR A 61 -6.07 1.19 15.30
N ALA A 62 -7.26 1.15 15.92
CA ALA A 62 -8.51 1.38 15.19
C ALA A 62 -8.56 2.76 14.50
N PRO A 63 -8.13 3.88 15.14
CA PRO A 63 -8.05 5.17 14.46
C PRO A 63 -7.11 5.17 13.25
N GLU A 64 -5.93 4.54 13.35
CA GLU A 64 -5.00 4.44 12.23
C GLU A 64 -5.59 3.64 11.07
N ARG A 65 -6.27 2.52 11.33
CA ARG A 65 -6.95 1.75 10.29
C ARG A 65 -8.02 2.58 9.58
N SER A 66 -8.80 3.35 10.33
CA SER A 66 -9.81 4.26 9.76
C SER A 66 -9.15 5.32 8.87
N ALA A 67 -8.08 5.95 9.36
CA ALA A 67 -7.33 6.95 8.61
C ALA A 67 -6.69 6.41 7.33
N LEU A 68 -6.14 5.19 7.38
CA LEU A 68 -5.59 4.50 6.20
C LEU A 68 -6.68 4.21 5.16
N LEU A 69 -7.83 3.67 5.59
CA LEU A 69 -8.93 3.35 4.67
C LEU A 69 -9.55 4.62 4.07
N SER A 70 -9.68 5.70 4.85
CA SER A 70 -10.13 6.98 4.31
C SER A 70 -9.21 7.53 3.22
N LEU A 71 -7.89 7.38 3.35
CA LEU A 71 -6.96 7.77 2.28
C LEU A 71 -6.95 6.79 1.11
N LEU A 72 -7.28 5.52 1.33
CA LEU A 72 -7.46 4.55 0.25
C LEU A 72 -8.64 4.94 -0.66
N ASP A 73 -9.74 5.41 -0.08
CA ASP A 73 -10.88 5.95 -0.84
C ASP A 73 -10.46 7.18 -1.66
N LYS A 74 -9.66 8.09 -1.07
CA LYS A 74 -9.12 9.27 -1.76
C LYS A 74 -8.17 8.89 -2.90
N ALA A 75 -7.30 7.90 -2.67
CA ALA A 75 -6.41 7.38 -3.70
C ALA A 75 -7.18 6.82 -4.90
N LYS A 76 -8.30 6.13 -4.63
CA LYS A 76 -9.22 5.64 -5.67
C LYS A 76 -9.86 6.79 -6.43
N GLU A 77 -10.38 7.82 -5.73
CA GLU A 77 -10.93 9.02 -6.39
C GLU A 77 -9.92 9.69 -7.34
N LEU A 78 -8.67 9.85 -6.91
CA LEU A 78 -7.60 10.42 -7.74
C LEU A 78 -7.27 9.54 -8.94
N ALA A 79 -7.18 8.21 -8.75
CA ALA A 79 -6.92 7.28 -9.84
C ALA A 79 -8.01 7.32 -10.93
N GLU A 80 -9.28 7.47 -10.55
CA GLU A 80 -10.40 7.61 -11.49
C GLU A 80 -10.30 8.87 -12.35
N ILE A 81 -9.89 10.00 -11.76
CA ILE A 81 -9.78 11.29 -12.47
C ILE A 81 -8.68 11.21 -13.52
N ASP A 82 -7.52 10.68 -13.15
CA ASP A 82 -6.32 10.76 -13.97
C ASP A 82 -6.21 9.63 -14.99
N ASN A 83 -6.74 8.44 -14.66
CA ASN A 83 -6.45 7.23 -15.44
C ASN A 83 -7.66 6.38 -15.85
N LYS A 84 -8.83 6.54 -15.21
CA LYS A 84 -10.06 5.77 -15.50
C LYS A 84 -9.84 4.24 -15.54
N PRO A 85 -9.31 3.64 -14.46
CA PRO A 85 -9.06 2.20 -14.42
C PRO A 85 -10.35 1.39 -14.47
N ALA A 86 -10.26 0.17 -15.00
CA ALA A 86 -11.36 -0.80 -15.08
C ALA A 86 -11.52 -1.63 -13.79
N GLY A 87 -10.55 -1.56 -12.88
CA GLY A 87 -10.59 -2.26 -11.60
C GLY A 87 -9.38 -1.94 -10.73
N TYR A 88 -9.25 -2.65 -9.61
CA TYR A 88 -8.16 -2.40 -8.66
C TYR A 88 -7.69 -3.70 -8.00
N ASN A 89 -6.39 -3.79 -7.72
CA ASN A 89 -5.87 -4.69 -6.69
C ASN A 89 -5.47 -3.87 -5.48
N ILE A 90 -5.90 -4.31 -4.29
CA ILE A 90 -5.56 -3.71 -3.01
C ILE A 90 -4.83 -4.76 -2.20
N GLY A 91 -3.67 -4.43 -1.65
CA GLY A 91 -2.79 -5.42 -1.01
C GLY A 91 -1.94 -4.85 0.12
N ILE A 92 -1.61 -5.72 1.07
CA ILE A 92 -0.65 -5.47 2.15
C ILE A 92 0.24 -6.70 2.23
N ASN A 93 1.55 -6.49 2.23
CA ASN A 93 2.52 -7.52 2.60
C ASN A 93 2.89 -7.33 4.07
N ASP A 94 2.50 -8.28 4.93
CA ASP A 94 2.78 -8.26 6.37
C ASP A 94 3.90 -9.26 6.70
N GLY A 95 5.11 -8.74 6.92
CA GLY A 95 6.31 -9.53 7.19
C GLY A 95 7.09 -9.99 5.95
N ALA A 96 8.35 -10.34 6.16
CA ALA A 96 9.30 -10.67 5.08
C ALA A 96 8.86 -11.87 4.22
N ALA A 97 8.26 -12.89 4.83
CA ALA A 97 7.76 -14.07 4.11
C ALA A 97 6.60 -13.74 3.15
N ALA A 98 5.87 -12.65 3.39
CA ALA A 98 4.83 -12.13 2.50
C ALA A 98 5.39 -11.16 1.44
N GLY A 99 6.70 -10.96 1.37
CA GLY A 99 7.34 -10.05 0.41
C GLY A 99 7.42 -8.59 0.88
N GLN A 100 7.25 -8.32 2.18
CA GLN A 100 7.45 -6.97 2.71
C GLN A 100 8.94 -6.61 2.71
N THR A 101 9.33 -5.63 1.88
CA THR A 101 10.72 -5.15 1.76
C THR A 101 11.00 -3.91 2.62
N VAL A 102 10.02 -3.02 2.74
CA VAL A 102 10.05 -1.89 3.67
C VAL A 102 9.21 -2.26 4.91
N PRO A 103 9.80 -2.47 6.09
CA PRO A 103 9.10 -2.91 7.30
C PRO A 103 8.34 -1.76 7.99
N HIS A 104 7.60 -1.01 7.20
CA HIS A 104 6.67 0.04 7.61
C HIS A 104 5.41 -0.21 6.80
N LEU A 105 4.29 -0.47 7.48
CA LEU A 105 3.00 -0.79 6.88
C LEU A 105 2.70 0.15 5.74
N HIS A 106 2.27 -0.40 4.61
CA HIS A 106 1.72 0.37 3.52
C HIS A 106 0.65 -0.47 2.81
N ILE A 107 -0.44 0.18 2.43
CA ILE A 107 -1.49 -0.40 1.61
C ILE A 107 -1.19 -0.01 0.16
N HIS A 108 -1.07 -1.01 -0.70
CA HIS A 108 -1.02 -0.81 -2.13
C HIS A 108 -2.44 -0.60 -2.67
N LEU A 109 -2.64 0.43 -3.47
CA LEU A 109 -3.75 0.54 -4.41
C LEU A 109 -3.18 0.52 -5.83
N ILE A 110 -3.44 -0.56 -6.56
CA ILE A 110 -2.94 -0.81 -7.91
C ILE A 110 -4.12 -0.73 -8.87
N PRO A 111 -4.29 0.38 -9.62
CA PRO A 111 -5.30 0.47 -10.67
C PRO A 111 -5.07 -0.58 -11.77
N ARG A 112 -6.13 -1.16 -12.32
CA ARG A 112 -6.09 -2.20 -13.35
C ARG A 112 -6.85 -1.74 -14.58
N TYR A 113 -6.38 -2.15 -15.75
CA TYR A 113 -6.90 -1.71 -17.05
C TYR A 113 -7.23 -2.91 -17.93
N GLU A 114 -8.18 -2.75 -18.83
CA GLU A 114 -8.47 -3.80 -19.81
C GLU A 114 -7.22 -4.06 -20.67
N GLY A 115 -6.84 -5.34 -20.80
CA GLY A 115 -5.66 -5.75 -21.57
C GLY A 115 -4.31 -5.52 -20.88
N ASP A 116 -4.28 -5.08 -19.62
CA ASP A 116 -3.01 -4.97 -18.87
C ASP A 116 -2.41 -6.33 -18.45
N GLN A 117 -3.21 -7.40 -18.55
CA GLN A 117 -2.81 -8.77 -18.34
C GLN A 117 -3.71 -9.73 -19.13
N ASP A 118 -3.10 -10.73 -19.78
CA ASP A 118 -3.81 -11.69 -20.65
C ASP A 118 -4.92 -12.46 -19.93
N ASP A 119 -4.65 -12.94 -18.71
CA ASP A 119 -5.63 -13.60 -17.85
C ASP A 119 -5.57 -13.03 -16.42
N PRO A 120 -6.47 -12.10 -16.05
CA PRO A 120 -6.45 -11.47 -14.74
C PRO A 120 -7.03 -12.35 -13.62
N ARG A 121 -7.61 -13.51 -13.94
CA ARG A 121 -8.21 -14.40 -12.94
C ARG A 121 -7.17 -14.86 -11.93
N GLY A 122 -7.61 -15.20 -10.73
CA GLY A 122 -6.74 -15.57 -9.61
C GLY A 122 -6.22 -14.38 -8.82
N GLY A 123 -5.95 -13.23 -9.44
CA GLY A 123 -5.58 -11.98 -8.75
C GLY A 123 -4.53 -12.19 -7.65
N VAL A 124 -4.89 -11.94 -6.39
CA VAL A 124 -4.01 -12.12 -5.22
C VAL A 124 -3.39 -13.53 -5.14
N ARG A 125 -4.01 -14.58 -5.69
CA ARG A 125 -3.44 -15.93 -5.67
C ARG A 125 -2.11 -16.07 -6.43
N TRP A 126 -1.79 -15.12 -7.31
CA TRP A 126 -0.51 -15.09 -8.03
C TRP A 126 0.70 -14.85 -7.13
N VAL A 127 0.52 -14.54 -5.84
CA VAL A 127 1.59 -14.60 -4.83
C VAL A 127 2.25 -15.97 -4.72
N ILE A 128 1.53 -17.05 -5.04
CA ILE A 128 2.06 -18.41 -5.18
C ILE A 128 1.69 -18.91 -6.59
N PRO A 129 2.53 -18.66 -7.62
CA PRO A 129 2.14 -18.84 -9.03
C PRO A 129 1.60 -20.23 -9.37
N ASN A 130 2.21 -21.29 -8.83
CA ASN A 130 1.78 -22.67 -9.08
C ASN A 130 0.43 -23.04 -8.45
N LYS A 131 -0.14 -22.18 -7.58
CA LYS A 131 -1.48 -22.32 -6.97
C LYS A 131 -2.48 -21.28 -7.47
N ALA A 132 -2.06 -20.38 -8.36
CA ALA A 132 -2.86 -19.25 -8.82
C ALA A 132 -3.96 -19.67 -9.79
N ASN A 133 -3.61 -20.51 -10.77
CA ASN A 133 -4.54 -21.06 -11.75
C ASN A 133 -5.28 -22.29 -11.17
N TYR A 134 -6.39 -22.03 -10.47
CA TYR A 134 -7.25 -23.06 -9.87
C TYR A 134 -8.38 -23.52 -10.79
N TRP A 135 -8.52 -22.92 -11.97
CA TRP A 135 -9.58 -23.24 -12.93
C TRP A 135 -9.12 -24.21 -14.02
N SER A 136 -7.83 -24.22 -14.38
CA SER A 136 -7.28 -25.16 -15.38
C SER A 136 -7.01 -26.56 -14.84
N GLN A 137 -7.05 -26.76 -13.52
CA GLN A 137 -6.81 -28.05 -12.87
C GLN A 137 -8.12 -28.82 -12.60
N ARG A 138 -9.25 -28.37 -13.16
CA ARG A 138 -10.53 -29.05 -13.11
C ARG A 138 -10.77 -29.86 -14.37
#